data_AF-A0AAX2LH61-F1
#
_entry.id   AF-A0AAX2LH61-F1
#
_cell.length_a   1.000
_cell.length_b   1.000
_cell.length_c   1.000
_cell.angle_alpha   90.00
_cell.angle_beta   90.00
_cell.angle_gamma   90.00
#
_symmetry.space_group_name_H-M   'P 1'
#
loop_
_entity.id
_entity.type
_entity.pdbx_description
1 polymer ?
#
loop_
_entity_poly.entity_id
_entity_poly.type
_entity_poly.pdbx_seq_one_letter_code
_entity_poly.pdbx_strand_id
1 'polypeptide(L)'
;MVMLMRTLLFPIDNGMDNNLIGDGLSAEYDLWTGKVTWRQPSDDKIRTQQKVAFVLNLIAGSLSPLAIFLFVIVVRRLGVFNSDTNSMIFKWAPLIVGFILFISFELLMLALRSRYTILEEEPDLDRQLYYYRTMYDNTIHDNSGVFNNLSVPYVGLYITFFLTFLAIPIAYYAYFHPRSFGDYLAALSVTSLLISLIPQFLWNLIIKHIIYIKLIRKTKERILESER
;
A
#
# COMPACT_ATOMS: atom_id res chain seq x y z
N MET A 1 -0.17 7.26 19.40
CA MET A 1 1.09 7.48 18.66
C MET A 1 1.10 6.52 17.48
N VAL A 2 1.00 7.04 16.25
CA VAL A 2 1.04 6.20 15.02
C VAL A 2 2.50 5.81 14.79
N MET A 3 2.83 4.53 14.99
CA MET A 3 4.17 4.03 14.72
C MET A 3 4.19 3.49 13.29
N LEU A 4 5.10 4.04 12.48
CA LEU A 4 5.32 3.58 11.11
C LEU A 4 5.68 2.09 11.10
N MET A 5 5.08 1.34 10.18
CA MET A 5 5.33 -0.09 10.01
C MET A 5 5.09 -0.94 11.27
N ARG A 6 4.10 -0.57 12.09
CA ARG A 6 3.59 -1.39 13.21
C ARG A 6 2.26 -2.06 12.88
N THR A 7 1.37 -1.34 12.24
CA THR A 7 0.00 -1.79 11.96
C THR A 7 -0.14 -2.16 10.49
N LEU A 8 -0.46 -3.41 10.24
CA LEU A 8 -0.78 -3.94 8.92
C LEU A 8 -2.28 -3.77 8.65
N LEU A 9 -2.61 -3.08 7.57
CA LEU A 9 -3.99 -2.82 7.18
C LEU A 9 -4.52 -3.88 6.22
N PHE A 10 -5.66 -4.49 6.53
CA PHE A 10 -6.35 -5.37 5.60
C PHE A 10 -7.38 -4.61 4.75
N PRO A 11 -7.73 -5.12 3.54
CA PRO A 11 -8.68 -4.46 2.65
C PRO A 11 -10.07 -4.32 3.27
N ILE A 12 -10.86 -3.38 2.77
CA ILE A 12 -12.26 -3.21 3.19
C ILE A 12 -13.09 -4.22 2.43
N ASP A 13 -14.01 -4.88 3.11
CA ASP A 13 -15.10 -5.61 2.46
C ASP A 13 -16.09 -4.61 1.85
N ASN A 14 -15.81 -4.19 0.62
CA ASN A 14 -16.58 -3.16 -0.09
C ASN A 14 -17.67 -3.73 -1.02
N GLY A 15 -17.80 -5.07 -1.10
CA GLY A 15 -18.79 -5.74 -1.95
C GLY A 15 -18.54 -5.62 -3.45
N MET A 16 -17.39 -5.10 -3.88
CA MET A 16 -17.09 -4.86 -5.30
C MET A 16 -16.39 -6.04 -5.99
N ASP A 17 -15.64 -6.84 -5.23
CA ASP A 17 -14.92 -8.01 -5.74
C ASP A 17 -15.68 -9.32 -5.44
N ASN A 18 -15.19 -10.41 -6.03
CA ASN A 18 -15.79 -11.74 -5.88
C ASN A 18 -15.94 -12.14 -4.41
N ASN A 19 -17.11 -12.66 -4.06
CA ASN A 19 -17.44 -13.18 -2.73
C ASN A 19 -17.29 -12.15 -1.58
N LEU A 20 -17.28 -10.85 -1.87
CA LEU A 20 -17.35 -9.80 -0.84
C LEU A 20 -18.80 -9.54 -0.43
N ILE A 21 -19.03 -9.36 0.86
CA ILE A 21 -20.37 -9.13 1.43
C ILE A 21 -20.78 -7.65 1.31
N GLY A 22 -19.81 -6.73 1.33
CA GLY A 22 -20.05 -5.30 1.27
C GLY A 22 -20.49 -4.67 2.58
N ASP A 23 -20.25 -5.32 3.72
CA ASP A 23 -20.55 -4.78 5.05
C ASP A 23 -19.56 -3.72 5.51
N GLY A 24 -18.49 -3.44 4.76
CA GLY A 24 -17.47 -2.46 5.12
C GLY A 24 -16.50 -2.96 6.20
N LEU A 25 -16.55 -4.23 6.59
CA LEU A 25 -15.69 -4.79 7.61
C LEU A 25 -14.21 -4.70 7.19
N SER A 26 -13.36 -4.40 8.15
CA SER A 26 -11.92 -4.40 7.94
C SER A 26 -11.13 -4.75 9.19
N ALA A 27 -10.00 -5.42 8.99
CA ALA A 27 -9.08 -5.76 10.06
C ALA A 27 -7.81 -4.90 10.02
N GLU A 28 -7.25 -4.65 11.20
CA GLU A 28 -5.91 -4.15 11.41
C GLU A 28 -5.14 -5.16 12.26
N TYR A 29 -3.89 -5.44 11.91
CA TYR A 29 -3.02 -6.31 12.69
C TYR A 29 -1.80 -5.56 13.20
N ASP A 30 -1.63 -5.54 14.51
CA ASP A 30 -0.43 -5.01 15.14
C ASP A 30 0.67 -6.09 15.12
N LEU A 31 1.74 -5.86 14.36
CA LEU A 31 2.84 -6.82 14.19
C LEU A 31 3.62 -7.08 15.49
N TRP A 32 3.58 -6.17 16.47
CA TRP A 32 4.37 -6.26 17.69
C TRP A 32 3.59 -6.97 18.80
N THR A 33 2.31 -6.65 18.95
CA THR A 33 1.44 -7.26 19.96
C THR A 33 0.72 -8.51 19.44
N GLY A 34 0.64 -8.68 18.13
CA GLY A 34 -0.15 -9.72 17.49
C GLY A 34 -1.66 -9.54 17.62
N LYS A 35 -2.12 -8.37 18.09
CA LYS A 35 -3.54 -8.06 18.27
C LYS A 35 -4.20 -7.71 16.94
N VAL A 36 -5.39 -8.27 16.72
CA VAL A 36 -6.30 -7.85 15.64
C VAL A 36 -7.24 -6.79 16.19
N THR A 37 -7.44 -5.71 15.45
CA THR A 37 -8.48 -4.70 15.72
C THR A 37 -9.44 -4.67 14.54
N TRP A 38 -10.74 -4.73 14.82
CA TRP A 38 -11.77 -4.70 13.79
C TRP A 38 -12.35 -3.29 13.66
N ARG A 39 -12.59 -2.87 12.42
CA ARG A 39 -13.12 -1.55 12.11
C ARG A 39 -14.16 -1.61 11.00
N GLN A 40 -15.13 -0.72 11.09
CA GLN A 40 -16.17 -0.55 10.08
C GLN A 40 -16.47 0.94 9.88
N PRO A 41 -16.77 1.38 8.64
CA PRO A 41 -17.26 2.73 8.39
C PRO A 41 -18.56 2.98 9.16
N SER A 42 -18.68 4.12 9.84
CA SER A 42 -19.97 4.55 10.41
C SER A 42 -20.88 5.10 9.31
N ASP A 43 -22.16 4.70 9.29
CA ASP A 43 -23.18 5.09 8.29
C ASP A 43 -23.29 6.60 8.06
N ASP A 44 -23.03 7.43 9.08
CA ASP A 44 -23.20 8.89 9.03
C ASP A 44 -22.07 9.68 8.35
N LYS A 45 -20.98 9.04 7.89
CA LYS A 45 -19.75 9.78 7.48
C LYS A 45 -19.11 9.39 6.16
N ILE A 46 -19.76 8.62 5.30
CA ILE A 46 -19.20 8.22 3.99
C ILE A 46 -18.84 9.43 3.11
N ARG A 47 -19.71 10.46 3.05
CA ARG A 47 -19.48 11.67 2.24
C ARG A 47 -18.38 12.57 2.79
N THR A 48 -18.22 12.62 4.11
CA THR A 48 -17.14 13.37 4.78
C THR A 48 -15.81 12.64 4.65
N GLN A 49 -15.83 11.31 4.71
CA GLN A 49 -14.66 10.46 4.48
C GLN A 49 -14.16 10.54 3.04
N GLN A 50 -15.05 10.61 2.04
CA GLN A 50 -14.66 10.84 0.63
C GLN A 50 -14.02 12.22 0.42
N LYS A 51 -14.56 13.29 1.02
CA LYS A 51 -13.95 14.63 0.96
C LYS A 51 -12.58 14.67 1.63
N VAL A 52 -12.44 14.01 2.78
CA VAL A 52 -11.17 13.93 3.50
C VAL A 52 -10.16 13.07 2.75
N ALA A 53 -10.58 11.95 2.15
CA ALA A 53 -9.75 11.12 1.28
C ALA A 53 -9.32 11.86 0.03
N PHE A 54 -10.19 12.68 -0.55
CA PHE A 54 -9.85 13.58 -1.65
C PHE A 54 -8.79 14.61 -1.23
N VAL A 55 -8.98 15.30 -0.11
CA VAL A 55 -8.01 16.28 0.43
C VAL A 55 -6.69 15.60 0.79
N LEU A 56 -6.73 14.40 1.35
CA LEU A 56 -5.57 13.60 1.68
C LEU A 56 -4.82 13.10 0.44
N ASN A 57 -5.53 12.67 -0.61
CA ASN A 57 -4.93 12.39 -1.92
C ASN A 57 -4.33 13.65 -2.56
N LEU A 58 -4.94 14.82 -2.35
CA LEU A 58 -4.44 16.11 -2.82
C LEU A 58 -3.18 16.53 -2.05
N ILE A 59 -3.09 16.22 -0.76
CA ILE A 59 -1.91 16.44 0.09
C ILE A 59 -0.79 15.42 -0.21
N ALA A 60 -1.12 14.14 -0.41
CA ALA A 60 -0.15 13.14 -0.89
C ALA A 60 0.35 13.49 -2.30
N GLY A 61 -0.54 14.04 -3.13
CA GLY A 61 -0.23 14.65 -4.42
C GLY A 61 0.57 15.95 -4.32
N SER A 62 0.62 16.62 -3.17
CA SER A 62 1.44 17.82 -2.95
C SER A 62 2.77 17.52 -2.25
N LEU A 63 2.85 16.46 -1.43
CA LEU A 63 4.08 15.78 -0.99
C LEU A 63 4.70 14.90 -2.09
N SER A 64 4.09 14.93 -3.27
CA SER A 64 4.54 14.23 -4.45
C SER A 64 5.93 14.70 -4.90
N PRO A 65 6.52 14.04 -5.92
CA PRO A 65 7.79 14.45 -6.50
C PRO A 65 7.89 15.96 -6.80
N LEU A 66 6.76 16.68 -6.94
CA LEU A 66 6.64 18.14 -7.08
C LEU A 66 7.14 18.97 -5.86
N ALA A 67 6.90 18.57 -4.61
CA ALA A 67 7.43 19.31 -3.45
C ALA A 67 8.93 19.09 -3.26
N ILE A 68 9.39 17.85 -3.44
CA ILE A 68 10.81 17.51 -3.46
C ILE A 68 11.51 18.25 -4.61
N PHE A 69 10.84 18.38 -5.75
CA PHE A 69 11.24 19.19 -6.90
C PHE A 69 11.35 20.69 -6.60
N LEU A 70 10.37 21.29 -5.92
CA LEU A 70 10.42 22.70 -5.51
C LEU A 70 11.60 22.96 -4.57
N PHE A 71 11.85 22.04 -3.64
CA PHE A 71 13.03 22.08 -2.78
C PHE A 71 14.34 21.98 -3.59
N VAL A 72 14.45 21.03 -4.53
CA VAL A 72 15.63 20.89 -5.40
C VAL A 72 15.86 22.13 -6.29
N ILE A 73 14.80 22.74 -6.83
CA ILE A 73 14.89 23.99 -7.59
C ILE A 73 15.38 25.16 -6.73
N VAL A 74 14.81 25.33 -5.53
CA VAL A 74 15.22 26.39 -4.62
C VAL A 74 16.69 26.21 -4.25
N VAL A 75 17.10 25.00 -3.87
CA VAL A 75 18.49 24.70 -3.50
C VAL A 75 19.45 24.87 -4.69
N ARG A 76 19.04 24.53 -5.92
CA ARG A 76 19.82 24.76 -7.14
C ARG A 76 19.94 26.25 -7.49
N ARG A 77 18.85 27.03 -7.35
CA ARG A 77 18.87 28.49 -7.57
C ARG A 77 19.70 29.23 -6.53
N LEU A 78 19.78 28.69 -5.31
CA LEU A 78 20.64 29.20 -4.25
C LEU A 78 22.13 28.88 -4.49
N GLY A 79 22.49 28.23 -5.61
CA GLY A 79 23.88 27.94 -5.97
C GLY A 79 24.54 26.86 -5.11
N VAL A 80 23.76 26.11 -4.31
CA VAL A 80 24.27 25.09 -3.39
C VAL A 80 24.82 23.87 -4.14
N PHE A 81 24.33 23.62 -5.36
CA PHE A 81 24.81 22.56 -6.25
C PHE A 81 25.32 23.15 -7.57
N ASN A 82 26.61 23.51 -7.62
CA ASN A 82 27.29 23.81 -8.86
C ASN A 82 27.40 22.53 -9.71
N SER A 83 26.53 22.44 -10.72
CA SER A 83 26.69 21.71 -12.00
C SER A 83 27.23 20.27 -12.02
N ASP A 84 27.16 19.50 -10.95
CA ASP A 84 27.49 18.07 -10.99
C ASP A 84 26.26 17.19 -10.68
N THR A 85 25.44 16.98 -11.70
CA THR A 85 24.34 15.98 -11.68
C THR A 85 24.85 14.54 -11.56
N ASN A 86 26.18 14.33 -11.56
CA ASN A 86 26.83 13.06 -11.28
C ASN A 86 27.14 12.85 -9.79
N SER A 87 26.85 13.85 -8.95
CA SER A 87 26.96 13.73 -7.50
C SER A 87 26.06 12.60 -6.99
N MET A 88 26.54 11.91 -5.95
CA MET A 88 25.94 10.69 -5.41
C MET A 88 24.42 10.86 -5.13
N ILE A 89 24.01 12.03 -4.65
CA ILE A 89 22.60 12.35 -4.34
C ILE A 89 21.67 12.18 -5.55
N PHE A 90 22.05 12.62 -6.74
CA PHE A 90 21.19 12.48 -7.93
C PHE A 90 21.09 11.04 -8.41
N LYS A 91 22.11 10.20 -8.17
CA LYS A 91 22.03 8.76 -8.49
C LYS A 91 21.03 8.04 -7.59
N TRP A 92 20.95 8.45 -6.32
CA TRP A 92 20.04 7.86 -5.33
C TRP A 92 18.68 8.56 -5.23
N ALA A 93 18.47 9.67 -5.96
CA ALA A 93 17.23 10.44 -5.88
C ALA A 93 15.97 9.59 -6.15
N PRO A 94 15.92 8.70 -7.17
CA PRO A 94 14.75 7.85 -7.36
C PRO A 94 14.49 6.91 -6.18
N LEU A 95 15.55 6.43 -5.51
CA LEU A 95 15.43 5.58 -4.33
C LEU A 95 14.89 6.33 -3.12
N ILE A 96 15.43 7.52 -2.85
CA ILE A 96 14.99 8.37 -1.75
C ILE A 96 13.54 8.78 -1.94
N VAL A 97 13.20 9.30 -3.12
CA VAL A 97 11.84 9.72 -3.46
C VAL A 97 10.88 8.53 -3.43
N GLY A 98 11.27 7.39 -4.00
CA GLY A 98 10.46 6.17 -3.97
C GLY A 98 10.16 5.67 -2.55
N PHE A 99 11.15 5.71 -1.65
CA PHE A 99 10.93 5.37 -0.25
C PHE A 99 10.00 6.36 0.46
N ILE A 100 10.16 7.66 0.22
CA ILE A 100 9.26 8.69 0.76
C ILE A 100 7.83 8.48 0.24
N LEU A 101 7.66 8.14 -1.04
CA LEU A 101 6.35 7.83 -1.62
C LEU A 101 5.69 6.64 -0.93
N PHE A 102 6.42 5.55 -0.71
CA PHE A 102 5.94 4.39 0.03
C PHE A 102 5.47 4.77 1.45
N ILE A 103 6.33 5.46 2.21
CA ILE A 103 6.02 5.88 3.59
C ILE A 103 4.81 6.81 3.62
N SER A 104 4.74 7.76 2.69
CA SER A 104 3.63 8.71 2.59
C SER A 104 2.33 7.99 2.27
N PHE A 105 2.36 7.02 1.36
CA PHE A 105 1.20 6.19 1.04
C PHE A 105 0.73 5.37 2.25
N GLU A 106 1.62 4.69 2.97
CA GLU A 106 1.25 3.91 4.15
C GLU A 106 0.69 4.78 5.28
N LEU A 107 1.28 5.96 5.53
CA LEU A 107 0.75 6.93 6.48
C LEU A 107 -0.63 7.45 6.05
N LEU A 108 -0.84 7.67 4.75
CA LEU A 108 -2.12 8.07 4.20
C LEU A 108 -3.20 7.01 4.48
N MET A 109 -2.89 5.75 4.18
CA MET A 109 -3.81 4.64 4.38
C MET A 109 -4.13 4.43 5.87
N LEU A 110 -3.13 4.57 6.76
CA LEU A 110 -3.34 4.54 8.21
C LEU A 110 -4.20 5.71 8.68
N ALA A 111 -3.96 6.92 8.19
CA ALA A 111 -4.74 8.10 8.53
C ALA A 111 -6.21 7.95 8.08
N LEU A 112 -6.44 7.43 6.87
CA LEU A 112 -7.78 7.12 6.39
C LEU A 112 -8.45 6.07 7.26
N ARG A 113 -7.76 4.97 7.56
CA ARG A 113 -8.30 3.88 8.37
C ARG A 113 -8.63 4.29 9.80
N SER A 114 -7.82 5.17 10.38
CA SER A 114 -8.04 5.68 11.74
C SER A 114 -9.40 6.34 11.95
N ARG A 115 -10.06 6.77 10.85
CA ARG A 115 -11.40 7.37 10.85
C ARG A 115 -12.54 6.37 10.95
N TYR A 116 -12.28 5.08 10.76
CA TYR A 116 -13.29 4.06 10.88
C TYR A 116 -13.49 3.70 12.35
N THR A 117 -14.74 3.46 12.72
CA THR A 117 -15.12 3.11 14.08
C THR A 117 -14.51 1.77 14.42
N ILE A 118 -13.84 1.70 15.57
CA ILE A 118 -13.36 0.42 16.12
C ILE A 118 -14.58 -0.31 16.66
N LEU A 119 -14.76 -1.56 16.27
CA LEU A 119 -15.83 -2.40 16.80
C LEU A 119 -15.50 -2.76 18.25
N GLU A 120 -16.49 -2.62 19.14
CA GLU A 120 -16.35 -2.97 20.56
C GLU A 120 -16.23 -4.49 20.73
N GLU A 121 -16.95 -5.25 19.92
CA GLU A 121 -16.93 -6.71 19.89
C GLU A 121 -16.24 -7.20 18.60
N GLU A 122 -15.49 -8.31 18.71
CA GLU A 122 -14.97 -8.99 17.53
C GLU A 122 -16.14 -9.59 16.73
N PRO A 123 -16.08 -9.58 15.38
CA PRO A 123 -17.04 -10.34 14.58
C PRO A 123 -17.02 -11.82 14.98
N ASP A 124 -18.12 -12.51 14.73
CA ASP A 124 -18.20 -13.95 14.94
C ASP A 124 -17.07 -14.71 14.22
N LEU A 125 -16.61 -15.83 14.80
CA LEU A 125 -15.45 -16.58 14.30
C LEU A 125 -15.62 -17.01 12.84
N ASP A 126 -16.82 -17.39 12.41
CA ASP A 126 -17.10 -17.75 11.03
C ASP A 126 -16.99 -16.53 10.11
N ARG A 127 -17.49 -15.38 10.56
CA ARG A 127 -17.36 -14.11 9.82
C ARG A 127 -15.89 -13.70 9.70
N GLN A 128 -15.09 -13.85 10.76
CA GLN A 128 -13.65 -13.57 10.73
C GLN A 128 -12.93 -14.48 9.72
N LEU A 129 -13.20 -15.80 9.78
CA LEU A 129 -12.58 -16.79 8.90
C LEU A 129 -12.95 -16.53 7.44
N TYR A 130 -14.22 -16.22 7.16
CA TYR A 130 -14.70 -15.85 5.85
C TYR A 130 -13.96 -14.61 5.34
N TYR A 131 -13.93 -13.53 6.14
CA TYR A 131 -13.24 -12.29 5.77
C TYR A 131 -11.76 -12.55 5.42
N TYR A 132 -11.02 -13.28 6.26
CA TYR A 132 -9.61 -13.53 5.98
C TYR A 132 -9.37 -14.38 4.74
N ARG A 133 -10.18 -15.42 4.51
CA ARG A 133 -10.06 -16.26 3.31
C ARG A 133 -10.40 -15.48 2.05
N THR A 134 -11.58 -14.84 2.02
CA THR A 134 -12.01 -14.08 0.85
C THR A 134 -11.01 -12.98 0.51
N MET A 135 -10.51 -12.25 1.51
CA MET A 135 -9.52 -11.21 1.24
C MET A 135 -8.18 -11.79 0.79
N TYR A 136 -7.75 -12.92 1.35
CA TYR A 136 -6.56 -13.63 0.90
C TYR A 136 -6.69 -14.12 -0.55
N ASP A 137 -7.84 -14.70 -0.90
CA ASP A 137 -8.10 -15.22 -2.23
C ASP A 137 -8.18 -14.09 -3.26
N ASN A 138 -8.88 -13.01 -2.92
CA ASN A 138 -9.04 -11.86 -3.81
C ASN A 138 -7.73 -11.09 -4.05
N THR A 139 -6.90 -10.94 -3.01
CA THR A 139 -5.70 -10.10 -3.11
C THR A 139 -4.44 -10.88 -3.46
N ILE A 140 -4.34 -12.15 -3.09
CA ILE A 140 -3.08 -12.90 -3.14
C ILE A 140 -3.21 -14.22 -3.91
N HIS A 141 -4.17 -15.09 -3.57
CA HIS A 141 -4.23 -16.44 -4.13
C HIS A 141 -4.71 -16.45 -5.59
N ASP A 142 -5.92 -15.96 -5.84
CA ASP A 142 -6.56 -16.06 -7.15
C ASP A 142 -6.46 -14.74 -7.93
N ASN A 143 -6.02 -13.67 -7.25
CA ASN A 143 -6.04 -12.29 -7.74
C ASN A 143 -7.40 -11.92 -8.38
N SER A 144 -8.48 -12.45 -7.83
CA SER A 144 -9.83 -12.43 -8.42
C SER A 144 -10.33 -11.02 -8.70
N GLY A 145 -9.97 -10.04 -7.87
CA GLY A 145 -10.36 -8.64 -8.01
C GLY A 145 -9.70 -7.89 -9.17
N VAL A 146 -8.64 -8.44 -9.78
CA VAL A 146 -7.94 -7.82 -10.92
C VAL A 146 -8.04 -8.66 -12.18
N PHE A 147 -7.97 -9.98 -12.06
CA PHE A 147 -7.83 -10.90 -13.20
C PHE A 147 -9.02 -11.86 -13.39
N ASN A 148 -10.19 -11.59 -12.78
CA ASN A 148 -11.42 -12.40 -12.93
C ASN A 148 -11.16 -13.91 -12.78
N ASN A 149 -10.60 -14.31 -11.63
CA ASN A 149 -10.26 -15.69 -11.27
C ASN A 149 -9.31 -16.37 -12.27
N LEU A 150 -8.00 -16.13 -12.09
CA LEU A 150 -6.99 -16.90 -12.82
C LEU A 150 -7.10 -18.38 -12.43
N SER A 151 -6.99 -19.27 -13.43
CA SER A 151 -7.06 -20.72 -13.22
C SER A 151 -5.88 -21.29 -12.43
N VAL A 152 -4.80 -20.53 -12.30
CA VAL A 152 -3.58 -20.94 -11.59
C VAL A 152 -3.28 -19.92 -10.49
N PRO A 153 -3.20 -20.35 -9.22
CA PRO A 153 -2.95 -19.43 -8.12
C PRO A 153 -1.61 -18.69 -8.22
N TYR A 154 -1.58 -17.46 -7.71
CA TYR A 154 -0.44 -16.55 -7.61
C TYR A 154 0.13 -16.07 -8.95
N VAL A 155 -0.42 -16.48 -10.10
CA VAL A 155 0.14 -16.11 -11.42
C VAL A 155 0.09 -14.61 -11.67
N GLY A 156 -1.03 -13.95 -11.35
CA GLY A 156 -1.16 -12.49 -11.52
C GLY A 156 -0.12 -11.74 -10.69
N LEU A 157 0.12 -12.21 -9.48
CA LEU A 157 1.16 -11.72 -8.57
C LEU A 157 2.57 -11.89 -9.15
N TYR A 158 2.93 -13.09 -9.62
CA TYR A 158 4.25 -13.33 -10.21
C TYR A 158 4.48 -12.52 -11.49
N ILE A 159 3.48 -12.40 -12.36
CA ILE A 159 3.56 -11.60 -13.58
C ILE A 159 3.75 -10.12 -13.22
N THR A 160 2.94 -9.60 -12.30
CA THR A 160 3.03 -8.19 -11.85
C THR A 160 4.40 -7.89 -11.26
N PHE A 161 4.92 -8.81 -10.43
CA PHE A 161 6.27 -8.70 -9.88
C PHE A 161 7.33 -8.70 -10.98
N PHE A 162 7.28 -9.68 -11.89
CA PHE A 162 8.23 -9.78 -12.99
C PHE A 162 8.24 -8.51 -13.86
N LEU A 163 7.07 -8.02 -14.28
CA LEU A 163 6.94 -6.81 -15.09
C LEU A 163 7.45 -5.57 -14.35
N THR A 164 7.16 -5.44 -13.06
CA THR A 164 7.62 -4.29 -12.26
C THR A 164 9.14 -4.29 -12.12
N PHE A 165 9.74 -5.45 -11.82
CA PHE A 165 11.20 -5.58 -11.70
C PHE A 165 11.93 -5.42 -13.03
N LEU A 166 11.30 -5.81 -14.15
CA LEU A 166 11.84 -5.57 -15.48
C LEU A 166 11.77 -4.08 -15.88
N ALA A 167 10.72 -3.36 -15.45
CA ALA A 167 10.54 -1.96 -15.76
C ALA A 167 11.54 -1.05 -15.02
N ILE A 168 12.00 -1.44 -13.83
CA ILE A 168 12.92 -0.62 -13.01
C ILE A 168 14.25 -0.31 -13.74
N PRO A 169 15.00 -1.28 -14.28
CA PRO A 169 16.23 -0.99 -15.05
C PRO A 169 15.99 -0.08 -16.25
N ILE A 170 14.88 -0.26 -16.96
CA ILE A 170 14.52 0.55 -18.14
C ILE A 170 14.24 1.99 -17.72
N ALA A 171 13.47 2.18 -16.64
CA ALA A 171 13.18 3.50 -16.09
C ALA A 171 14.45 4.20 -15.58
N TYR A 172 15.35 3.45 -14.93
CA TYR A 172 16.66 3.95 -14.52
C TYR A 172 17.55 4.37 -15.70
N TYR A 173 17.54 3.60 -16.79
CA TYR A 173 18.28 3.96 -18.00
C TYR A 173 17.77 5.30 -18.56
N ALA A 174 16.45 5.49 -18.64
CA ALA A 174 15.84 6.74 -19.08
C ALA A 174 16.15 7.90 -18.12
N TYR A 175 16.18 7.65 -16.81
CA TYR A 175 16.54 8.62 -15.79
C TYR A 175 17.98 9.13 -15.94
N PHE A 176 18.92 8.27 -16.31
CA PHE A 176 20.32 8.66 -16.54
C PHE A 176 20.57 9.32 -17.90
N HIS A 177 19.65 9.21 -18.86
CA HIS A 177 19.80 9.77 -20.20
C HIS A 177 18.63 10.70 -20.60
N PRO A 178 18.35 11.75 -19.80
CA PRO A 178 17.27 12.68 -20.12
C PRO A 178 17.64 13.54 -21.34
N ARG A 179 16.72 13.69 -22.29
CA ARG A 179 16.90 14.56 -23.47
C ARG A 179 16.52 16.00 -23.20
N SER A 180 15.74 16.24 -22.15
CA SER A 180 15.32 17.55 -21.69
C SER A 180 15.11 17.53 -20.18
N PHE A 181 14.95 18.71 -19.59
CA PHE A 181 14.59 18.80 -18.17
C PHE A 181 13.21 18.19 -17.88
N GLY A 182 12.25 18.30 -18.81
CA GLY A 182 10.95 17.65 -18.67
C GLY A 182 11.07 16.12 -18.65
N ASP A 183 11.91 15.56 -19.52
CA ASP A 183 12.15 14.11 -19.56
C ASP A 183 12.82 13.61 -18.28
N TYR A 184 13.76 14.38 -17.73
CA TYR A 184 14.37 14.08 -16.44
C TYR A 184 13.33 13.95 -15.32
N LEU A 185 12.37 14.88 -15.25
CA LEU A 185 11.32 14.87 -14.22
C LEU A 185 10.35 13.71 -14.40
N ALA A 186 9.96 13.43 -15.65
CA ALA A 186 9.11 12.30 -15.97
C ALA A 186 9.80 11.00 -15.57
N ALA A 187 11.06 10.83 -15.95
CA ALA A 187 11.85 9.65 -15.62
C ALA A 187 12.08 9.50 -14.11
N LEU A 188 12.39 10.59 -13.40
CA LEU A 188 12.52 10.58 -11.93
C LEU A 188 11.21 10.12 -11.27
N SER A 189 10.08 10.66 -11.70
CA SER A 189 8.77 10.35 -11.11
C SER A 189 8.37 8.90 -11.36
N VAL A 190 8.49 8.43 -12.61
CA VAL A 190 8.19 7.05 -12.98
C VAL A 190 9.12 6.07 -12.25
N THR A 191 10.42 6.34 -12.24
CA THR A 191 11.41 5.47 -11.58
C THR A 191 11.15 5.41 -10.08
N SER A 192 10.87 6.55 -9.44
CA SER A 192 10.56 6.61 -8.00
C SER A 192 9.28 5.85 -7.66
N LEU A 193 8.24 5.96 -8.49
CA LEU A 193 7.00 5.23 -8.31
C LEU A 193 7.23 3.72 -8.43
N LEU A 194 7.95 3.27 -9.46
CA LEU A 194 8.31 1.85 -9.61
C LEU A 194 9.12 1.34 -8.42
N ILE A 195 10.09 2.12 -7.94
CA ILE A 195 10.87 1.78 -6.75
C ILE A 195 9.98 1.69 -5.51
N SER A 196 9.01 2.58 -5.32
CA SER A 196 8.11 2.54 -4.17
C SER A 196 7.30 1.24 -4.09
N LEU A 197 7.12 0.55 -5.22
CA LEU A 197 6.46 -0.76 -5.25
C LEU A 197 7.31 -1.84 -4.57
N ILE A 198 8.63 -1.72 -4.50
CA ILE A 198 9.50 -2.70 -3.84
C ILE A 198 9.15 -2.87 -2.35
N PRO A 199 9.23 -1.82 -1.50
CA PRO A 199 8.82 -1.94 -0.11
C PRO A 199 7.30 -2.21 0.01
N GLN A 200 6.48 -1.74 -0.94
CA GLN A 200 5.06 -2.05 -0.99
C GLN A 200 4.82 -3.56 -1.14
N PHE A 201 5.56 -4.26 -2.00
CA PHE A 201 5.47 -5.72 -2.13
C PHE A 201 5.92 -6.41 -0.85
N LEU A 202 7.06 -6.02 -0.28
CA LEU A 202 7.53 -6.59 0.98
C LEU A 202 6.48 -6.47 2.09
N TRP A 203 5.89 -5.28 2.22
CA TRP A 203 4.92 -4.96 3.27
C TRP A 203 3.53 -5.54 3.03
N ASN A 204 2.92 -5.25 1.87
CA ASN A 204 1.53 -5.60 1.59
C ASN A 204 1.34 -6.96 0.94
N LEU A 205 2.41 -7.59 0.44
CA LEU A 205 2.33 -8.90 -0.19
C LEU A 205 2.96 -9.96 0.69
N ILE A 206 4.26 -9.87 0.98
CA ILE A 206 4.98 -10.92 1.72
C ILE A 206 4.53 -10.97 3.17
N ILE A 207 4.65 -9.85 3.90
CA ILE A 207 4.29 -9.82 5.33
C ILE A 207 2.79 -10.10 5.49
N LYS A 208 1.94 -9.44 4.70
CA LYS A 208 0.49 -9.65 4.76
C LYS A 208 0.06 -11.08 4.43
N HIS A 209 0.68 -11.72 3.45
CA HIS A 209 0.46 -13.13 3.15
C HIS A 209 0.72 -14.02 4.38
N ILE A 210 1.87 -13.84 5.02
CA ILE A 210 2.23 -14.60 6.22
C ILE A 210 1.20 -14.38 7.34
N ILE A 211 0.78 -13.12 7.54
CA ILE A 211 -0.22 -12.81 8.57
C ILE A 211 -1.59 -13.41 8.23
N TYR A 212 -2.04 -13.38 6.97
CA TYR A 212 -3.30 -14.04 6.58
C TYR A 212 -3.29 -15.53 6.93
N ILE A 213 -2.25 -16.26 6.53
CA ILE A 213 -2.13 -17.70 6.83
C ILE A 213 -2.18 -17.93 8.35
N LYS A 214 -1.45 -17.11 9.11
CA LYS A 214 -1.43 -17.17 10.57
C LYS A 214 -2.82 -16.94 11.17
N LEU A 215 -3.54 -15.91 10.72
CA LEU A 215 -4.87 -15.56 11.22
C LEU A 215 -5.90 -16.63 10.86
N ILE A 216 -5.91 -17.11 9.61
CA ILE A 216 -6.79 -18.19 9.16
C ILE A 216 -6.60 -19.44 10.02
N ARG A 217 -5.34 -19.85 10.28
CA ARG A 217 -5.05 -21.01 11.12
C ARG A 217 -5.55 -20.81 12.55
N LYS A 218 -5.23 -19.67 13.17
CA LYS A 218 -5.64 -19.35 14.54
C LYS A 218 -7.15 -19.29 14.70
N THR A 219 -7.88 -18.73 13.74
CA THR A 219 -9.35 -18.68 13.80
C THR A 219 -9.97 -20.08 13.68
N LYS A 220 -9.44 -20.95 12.81
CA LYS A 220 -9.90 -22.35 12.74
C LYS A 220 -9.70 -23.11 14.05
N GLU A 221 -8.54 -22.92 14.69
CA GLU A 221 -8.24 -23.52 16.00
C GLU A 221 -9.25 -23.05 17.07
N ARG A 222 -9.57 -21.75 17.12
CA ARG A 222 -10.59 -21.19 18.04
C ARG A 222 -11.99 -21.77 17.81
N ILE A 223 -12.39 -21.98 16.55
CA ILE A 223 -13.69 -22.57 16.21
C ILE A 223 -13.77 -24.00 16.78
N LEU A 224 -12.74 -24.81 16.52
CA LEU A 224 -12.68 -26.19 17.02
C LEU A 224 -12.66 -26.29 18.55
N GLU A 225 -12.10 -25.29 19.24
CA GLU A 225 -12.13 -25.19 20.70
C GLU A 225 -13.50 -24.80 21.24
N SER A 226 -14.26 -23.95 20.52
CA SER A 226 -15.61 -23.56 20.93
C SER A 226 -16.67 -24.64 20.73
N GLU A 227 -16.41 -25.62 19.87
CA GLU A 227 -17.28 -26.77 19.59
C GLU A 227 -17.07 -27.96 20.55
N ARG A 228 -16.07 -27.88 21.44
CA ARG A 228 -15.74 -28.92 22.43
C ARG A 228 -16.35 -28.62 23.79
#